data_AF-A0A9E5TA70-F1
#
_entry.id   AF-A0A9E5TA70-F1
#
_cell.length_a   1.000
_cell.length_b   1.000
_cell.length_c   1.000
_cell.angle_alpha   90.00
_cell.angle_beta   90.00
_cell.angle_gamma   90.00
#
_symmetry.space_group_name_H-M   'P 1'
#
loop_
_entity.id
_entity.type
_entity.pdbx_description
1 polymer ?
#
loop_
_entity_poly.entity_id
_entity_poly.type
_entity_poly.pdbx_seq_one_letter_code
_entity_poly.pdbx_strand_id
1 'polypeptide(L)'
;MAKKKLRRQGTAGRRVPKKPAKKRKVVPAAGRKSAKSNGAVKKTGSPRDKKTLDNIERLADEVVHAASKRRDPYVDIPSRTLSNVRYSPRKKIIEMGKNTNRRQLFDLSQAKAYMRTMLVASGCKRLIDDGKTTSLRGLFYMLKHTIEGTKENTFDEQNECDTIIEDSEVLLQTLREELHLYAENRGAMVG
;
A
#
# COMPACT_ATOMS: atom_id res chain seq x y z
N MET A 1 -21.14 10.97 -84.00
CA MET A 1 -20.08 9.93 -84.11
C MET A 1 -19.96 9.21 -82.78
N ALA A 2 -19.58 7.93 -82.67
CA ALA A 2 -20.26 6.71 -83.10
C ALA A 2 -20.05 5.65 -82.00
N LYS A 3 -21.03 4.75 -81.87
CA LYS A 3 -21.14 3.50 -81.06
C LYS A 3 -19.82 2.80 -80.64
N LYS A 4 -19.78 2.25 -79.42
CA LYS A 4 -19.74 0.77 -79.22
C LYS A 4 -20.11 0.31 -77.81
N LYS A 5 -20.89 -0.76 -77.80
CA LYS A 5 -21.55 -1.48 -76.71
C LYS A 5 -20.70 -2.73 -76.41
N LEU A 6 -20.49 -3.10 -75.15
CA LEU A 6 -20.30 -4.51 -74.79
C LEU A 6 -20.67 -4.79 -73.33
N ARG A 7 -21.76 -5.56 -73.14
CA ARG A 7 -22.11 -6.27 -71.90
C ARG A 7 -21.15 -7.46 -71.74
N ARG A 8 -20.75 -7.80 -70.51
CA ARG A 8 -20.55 -9.18 -70.08
C ARG A 8 -21.06 -9.38 -68.65
N GLN A 9 -21.61 -10.57 -68.45
CA GLN A 9 -22.42 -11.07 -67.35
C GLN A 9 -21.63 -11.25 -66.05
N GLY A 10 -22.36 -11.28 -64.93
CA GLY A 10 -21.79 -11.40 -63.58
C GLY A 10 -21.43 -12.81 -63.15
N THR A 11 -20.91 -12.91 -61.94
CA THR A 11 -20.99 -14.09 -61.07
C THR A 11 -20.94 -13.65 -59.60
N ALA A 12 -21.70 -14.38 -58.79
CA ALA A 12 -22.06 -14.08 -57.43
C ALA A 12 -20.92 -14.31 -56.41
N GLY A 13 -20.77 -13.39 -55.46
CA GLY A 13 -19.93 -13.52 -54.28
C GLY A 13 -20.76 -13.41 -52.99
N ARG A 14 -21.21 -14.56 -52.50
CA ARG A 14 -21.79 -14.90 -51.18
C ARG A 14 -21.78 -13.80 -50.11
N ARG A 15 -22.98 -13.34 -49.70
CA ARG A 15 -23.22 -12.74 -48.38
C ARG A 15 -23.04 -13.81 -47.29
N VAL A 16 -22.13 -13.58 -46.35
CA VAL A 16 -21.97 -14.43 -45.16
C VAL A 16 -23.00 -14.00 -44.10
N PRO A 17 -23.81 -14.92 -43.53
CA PRO A 17 -24.85 -14.56 -42.58
C PRO A 17 -24.28 -14.20 -41.20
N LYS A 18 -24.79 -13.11 -40.61
CA LYS A 18 -24.52 -12.73 -39.21
C LYS A 18 -25.08 -13.81 -38.28
N LYS A 19 -24.21 -14.45 -37.48
CA LYS A 19 -24.61 -15.38 -36.41
C LYS A 19 -25.51 -14.66 -35.38
N PRO A 20 -26.59 -15.28 -34.90
CA PRO A 20 -27.40 -14.69 -33.85
C PRO A 20 -26.65 -14.72 -32.51
N ALA A 21 -26.72 -13.61 -31.78
CA ALA A 21 -26.19 -13.47 -30.43
C ALA A 21 -26.86 -14.47 -29.49
N LYS A 22 -26.09 -15.40 -28.93
CA LYS A 22 -26.56 -16.29 -27.86
C LYS A 22 -26.85 -15.44 -26.61
N LYS A 23 -28.14 -15.32 -26.25
CA LYS A 23 -28.58 -14.81 -24.96
C LYS A 23 -27.92 -15.64 -23.85
N ARG A 24 -27.01 -15.02 -23.07
CA ARG A 24 -26.54 -15.60 -21.82
C ARG A 24 -27.73 -15.69 -20.86
N LYS A 25 -28.12 -16.90 -20.49
CA LYS A 25 -29.09 -17.14 -19.42
C LYS A 25 -28.50 -16.58 -18.11
N VAL A 26 -29.24 -15.70 -17.47
CA VAL A 26 -29.01 -15.28 -16.08
C VAL A 26 -29.30 -16.50 -15.20
N VAL A 27 -28.27 -16.99 -14.51
CA VAL A 27 -28.41 -18.06 -13.52
C VAL A 27 -28.87 -17.41 -12.22
N PRO A 28 -29.95 -17.88 -11.55
CA PRO A 28 -30.41 -17.28 -10.31
C PRO A 28 -29.40 -17.49 -9.18
N ALA A 29 -29.27 -16.49 -8.32
CA ALA A 29 -28.37 -16.47 -7.17
C ALA A 29 -28.70 -17.61 -6.19
N ALA A 30 -27.92 -18.69 -6.25
CA ALA A 30 -27.91 -19.70 -5.20
C ALA A 30 -27.21 -19.11 -3.96
N GLY A 31 -27.90 -19.14 -2.83
CA GLY A 31 -27.48 -18.54 -1.57
C GLY A 31 -26.06 -18.93 -1.16
N ARG A 32 -25.22 -17.91 -0.91
CA ARG A 32 -23.93 -18.09 -0.24
C ARG A 32 -24.19 -18.47 1.22
N LYS A 33 -24.22 -19.77 1.50
CA LYS A 33 -24.01 -20.27 2.85
C LYS A 33 -22.62 -19.82 3.30
N SER A 34 -22.58 -19.14 4.44
CA SER A 34 -21.36 -18.70 5.12
C SER A 34 -20.45 -19.90 5.40
N ALA A 35 -19.40 -20.05 4.59
CA ALA A 35 -18.29 -20.92 4.92
C ALA A 35 -17.56 -20.26 6.10
N LYS A 36 -17.80 -20.78 7.31
CA LYS A 36 -16.99 -20.49 8.50
C LYS A 36 -15.55 -20.85 8.14
N SER A 37 -14.71 -19.84 7.93
CA SER A 37 -13.27 -20.03 7.88
C SER A 37 -12.80 -20.37 9.29
N ASN A 38 -12.50 -21.65 9.50
CA ASN A 38 -11.92 -22.19 10.71
C ASN A 38 -10.70 -21.38 11.15
N GLY A 39 -10.58 -21.21 12.47
CA GLY A 39 -9.65 -20.32 13.15
C GLY A 39 -8.22 -20.41 12.65
N ALA A 40 -7.70 -19.26 12.23
CA ALA A 40 -6.26 -19.05 12.15
C ALA A 40 -5.74 -19.00 13.59
N VAL A 41 -4.92 -19.99 13.93
CA VAL A 41 -4.17 -20.08 15.17
C VAL A 41 -3.45 -18.75 15.41
N LYS A 42 -3.77 -18.06 16.52
CA LYS A 42 -2.99 -16.94 17.03
C LYS A 42 -1.58 -17.46 17.31
N LYS A 43 -0.68 -17.36 16.34
CA LYS A 43 0.75 -17.46 16.61
C LYS A 43 1.06 -16.27 17.50
N THR A 44 1.26 -16.53 18.78
CA THR A 44 1.85 -15.58 19.71
C THR A 44 3.09 -15.00 19.05
N GLY A 45 3.02 -13.73 18.64
CA GLY A 45 4.04 -13.07 17.83
C GLY A 45 5.44 -13.22 18.43
N SER A 46 6.44 -13.21 17.55
CA SER A 46 7.84 -13.15 17.95
C SER A 46 8.05 -12.04 18.99
N PRO A 47 9.03 -12.14 19.91
CA PRO A 47 9.35 -11.05 20.83
C PRO A 47 9.56 -9.71 20.11
N ARG A 48 10.01 -9.74 18.85
CA ARG A 48 10.15 -8.56 17.98
C ARG A 48 8.81 -8.00 17.54
N ASP A 49 7.90 -8.86 17.06
CA ASP A 49 6.56 -8.45 16.63
C ASP A 49 5.78 -7.77 17.76
N LYS A 50 5.92 -8.26 18.99
CA LYS A 50 5.32 -7.63 20.17
C LYS A 50 5.86 -6.21 20.40
N LYS A 51 7.17 -6.01 20.24
CA LYS A 51 7.80 -4.70 20.36
C LYS A 51 7.36 -3.75 19.24
N THR A 52 7.25 -4.26 18.02
CA THR A 52 6.76 -3.46 16.87
C THR A 52 5.31 -3.04 17.08
N LEU A 53 4.45 -3.95 17.55
CA LEU A 53 3.06 -3.63 17.90
C LEU A 53 2.99 -2.58 19.00
N ASP A 54 3.78 -2.72 20.06
CA ASP A 54 3.85 -1.73 21.16
C ASP A 54 4.26 -0.34 20.65
N ASN A 55 5.25 -0.27 19.75
CA ASN A 55 5.66 1.00 19.13
C ASN A 55 4.54 1.63 18.29
N ILE A 56 3.79 0.82 17.52
CA ILE A 56 2.67 1.30 16.71
C ILE A 56 1.51 1.76 17.61
N GLU A 57 1.22 1.03 18.68
CA GLU A 57 0.19 1.40 19.65
C GLU A 57 0.55 2.68 20.39
N ARG A 58 1.80 2.84 20.81
CA ARG A 58 2.29 4.09 21.40
C ARG A 58 2.13 5.28 20.45
N LEU A 59 2.44 5.11 19.16
CA LEU A 59 2.20 6.15 18.16
C LEU A 59 0.71 6.53 18.10
N ALA A 60 -0.19 5.54 18.12
CA ALA A 60 -1.62 5.79 18.14
C ALA A 60 -2.08 6.50 19.43
N ASP A 61 -1.55 6.09 20.58
CA ASP A 61 -1.84 6.69 21.88
C ASP A 61 -1.42 8.16 21.94
N GLU A 62 -0.28 8.51 21.36
CA GLU A 62 0.17 9.90 21.25
C GLU A 62 -0.84 10.77 20.46
N VAL A 63 -1.37 10.23 19.36
CA VAL A 63 -2.39 10.90 18.55
C VAL A 63 -3.71 11.04 19.31
N VAL A 64 -4.17 9.98 19.98
CA VAL A 64 -5.40 9.99 20.79
C VAL A 64 -5.28 10.96 21.96
N HIS A 65 -4.12 11.02 22.61
CA HIS A 65 -3.85 11.95 23.71
C HIS A 65 -3.83 13.40 23.25
N ALA A 66 -3.20 13.69 22.09
CA ALA A 66 -3.23 15.01 21.48
C ALA A 66 -4.67 15.44 21.18
N ALA A 67 -5.46 14.57 20.55
CA ALA A 67 -6.86 14.82 20.24
C ALA A 67 -7.71 15.05 21.51
N SER A 68 -7.53 14.23 22.54
CA SER A 68 -8.24 14.35 23.83
C SER A 68 -7.96 15.68 24.53
N LYS A 69 -6.73 16.20 24.37
CA LYS A 69 -6.32 17.51 24.88
C LYS A 69 -6.68 18.69 23.97
N ARG A 70 -7.41 18.44 22.87
CA ARG A 70 -7.73 19.43 21.82
C ARG A 70 -6.48 20.14 21.29
N ARG A 71 -5.37 19.41 21.19
CA ARG A 71 -4.14 19.88 20.57
C ARG A 71 -4.00 19.28 19.19
N ASP A 72 -3.39 20.04 18.30
CA ASP A 72 -3.13 19.59 16.95
C ASP A 72 -2.15 18.41 16.98
N PRO A 73 -2.54 17.23 16.45
CA PRO A 73 -1.67 16.09 16.43
C PRO A 73 -0.59 16.27 15.37
N TYR A 74 0.62 15.84 15.72
CA TYR A 74 1.78 15.89 14.84
C TYR A 74 2.66 14.66 15.08
N VAL A 75 3.50 14.35 14.10
CA VAL A 75 4.55 13.33 14.23
C VAL A 75 5.91 13.95 13.89
N ASP A 76 6.92 13.64 14.69
CA ASP A 76 8.29 14.10 14.49
C ASP A 76 9.12 12.96 13.89
N ILE A 77 9.41 13.04 12.59
CA ILE A 77 10.13 12.02 11.85
C ILE A 77 11.62 12.42 11.77
N PRO A 78 12.58 11.61 12.21
CA PRO A 78 13.99 11.94 12.08
C PRO A 78 14.41 12.15 10.61
N SER A 79 15.09 13.26 10.33
CA SER A 79 15.49 13.62 8.96
C SER A 79 16.59 12.69 8.45
N ARG A 80 16.40 12.04 7.30
CA ARG A 80 17.39 11.15 6.64
C ARG A 80 18.35 11.88 5.70
N THR A 81 18.55 13.19 5.91
CA THR A 81 19.48 13.99 5.12
C THR A 81 20.94 13.74 5.52
N LEU A 82 21.88 13.87 4.58
CA LEU A 82 23.33 13.73 4.85
C LEU A 82 23.82 14.67 5.97
N SER A 83 23.20 15.85 6.10
CA SER A 83 23.48 16.81 7.17
C SER A 83 23.04 16.36 8.57
N ASN A 84 22.16 15.36 8.67
CA ASN A 84 21.65 14.83 9.93
C ASN A 84 22.19 13.42 10.24
N VAL A 85 23.38 13.12 9.73
CA VAL A 85 24.01 11.81 9.89
C VAL A 85 25.44 12.02 10.37
N ARG A 86 25.87 11.23 11.36
CA ARG A 86 27.22 11.31 11.93
C ARG A 86 27.84 9.94 12.05
N TYR A 87 29.09 9.81 11.61
CA TYR A 87 29.87 8.60 11.89
C TYR A 87 30.33 8.57 13.36
N SER A 88 30.12 7.45 14.02
CA SER A 88 30.55 7.20 15.40
C SER A 88 31.82 6.32 15.41
N PRO A 89 33.02 6.88 15.63
CA PRO A 89 34.27 6.10 15.55
C PRO A 89 34.34 4.97 16.58
N ARG A 90 33.69 5.15 17.74
CA ARG A 90 33.66 4.16 18.82
C ARG A 90 32.84 2.93 18.45
N LYS A 91 31.66 3.13 17.89
CA LYS A 91 30.75 2.03 17.49
C LYS A 91 31.01 1.53 16.07
N LYS A 92 31.81 2.27 15.29
CA LYS A 92 32.08 2.02 13.85
C LYS A 92 30.81 1.97 12.99
N ILE A 93 29.75 2.65 13.43
CA ILE A 93 28.47 2.75 12.71
C ILE A 93 28.13 4.21 12.45
N ILE A 94 27.24 4.39 11.48
CA ILE A 94 26.62 5.67 11.18
C ILE A 94 25.40 5.83 12.10
N GLU A 95 25.34 6.95 12.81
CA GLU A 95 24.25 7.28 13.74
C GLU A 95 23.43 8.45 13.17
N MET A 96 22.12 8.40 13.40
CA MET A 96 21.21 9.50 13.09
C MET A 96 21.42 10.66 14.07
N GLY A 97 21.36 11.88 13.56
CA GLY A 97 21.38 13.10 14.34
C GLY A 97 20.03 13.42 14.99
N LYS A 98 19.94 14.61 15.59
CA LYS A 98 18.76 15.05 16.37
C LYS A 98 17.71 15.78 15.54
N ASN A 99 17.99 16.11 14.29
CA ASN A 99 17.05 16.90 13.49
C ASN A 99 15.86 16.03 13.09
N THR A 100 14.67 16.55 13.33
CA THR A 100 13.40 15.92 12.95
C THR A 100 12.64 16.84 12.01
N ASN A 101 11.83 16.24 11.14
CA ASN A 101 10.85 16.90 10.32
C ASN A 101 9.46 16.64 10.92
N ARG A 102 8.78 17.72 11.30
CA ARG A 102 7.45 17.65 11.88
C ARG A 102 6.41 17.60 10.78
N ARG A 103 5.52 16.60 10.83
CA ARG A 103 4.29 16.55 10.03
C ARG A 103 3.09 16.84 10.91
N GLN A 104 2.35 17.88 10.58
CA GLN A 104 1.13 18.27 11.29
C GLN A 104 -0.10 17.83 10.50
N LEU A 105 -1.16 17.43 11.22
CA LEU A 105 -2.42 17.07 10.59
C LEU A 105 -3.15 18.28 9.99
N PHE A 106 -3.08 19.44 10.65
CA PHE A 106 -3.84 20.64 10.28
C PHE A 106 -3.10 21.61 9.35
N ASP A 107 -1.93 21.21 8.84
CA ASP A 107 -1.24 21.94 7.78
C ASP A 107 -1.65 21.35 6.42
N LEU A 108 -2.20 22.18 5.53
CA LEU A 108 -2.68 21.77 4.20
C LEU A 108 -1.61 21.02 3.39
N SER A 109 -0.35 21.43 3.48
CA SER A 109 0.75 20.84 2.72
C SER A 109 1.21 19.49 3.30
N GLN A 110 0.96 19.26 4.59
CA GLN A 110 1.46 18.10 5.33
C GLN A 110 0.38 17.08 5.68
N ALA A 111 -0.89 17.48 5.69
CA ALA A 111 -2.04 16.66 6.08
C ALA A 111 -2.09 15.34 5.32
N LYS A 112 -1.86 15.38 4.00
CA LYS A 112 -1.83 14.18 3.13
C LYS A 112 -0.71 13.22 3.53
N ALA A 113 0.49 13.75 3.82
CA ALA A 113 1.63 12.94 4.27
C ALA A 113 1.39 12.36 5.66
N TYR A 114 0.82 13.14 6.59
CA TYR A 114 0.46 12.68 7.93
C TYR A 114 -0.53 11.52 7.88
N MET A 115 -1.63 11.67 7.12
CA MET A 115 -2.64 10.63 6.93
C MET A 115 -2.03 9.35 6.34
N ARG A 116 -1.17 9.49 5.31
CA ARG A 116 -0.47 8.36 4.69
C ARG A 116 0.43 7.62 5.69
N THR A 117 1.15 8.32 6.56
CA THR A 117 1.97 7.71 7.62
C THR A 117 1.10 6.88 8.58
N MET A 118 -0.05 7.41 9.01
CA MET A 118 -0.98 6.67 9.87
C MET A 118 -1.57 5.44 9.16
N LEU A 119 -1.88 5.57 7.87
CA LEU A 119 -2.40 4.47 7.07
C LEU A 119 -1.38 3.34 6.89
N VAL A 120 -0.11 3.67 6.67
CA VAL A 120 0.98 2.68 6.60
C VAL A 120 1.17 1.97 7.94
N ALA A 121 1.22 2.71 9.06
CA ALA A 121 1.34 2.11 10.39
C ALA A 121 0.19 1.14 10.70
N SER A 122 -1.05 1.53 10.34
CA SER A 122 -2.24 0.66 10.47
C SER A 122 -2.16 -0.58 9.57
N GLY A 123 -1.68 -0.43 8.33
CA GLY A 123 -1.43 -1.55 7.43
C GLY A 123 -0.42 -2.55 7.98
N CYS A 124 0.70 -2.06 8.52
CA CYS A 124 1.72 -2.88 9.17
C CYS A 124 1.17 -3.59 10.41
N LYS A 125 0.39 -2.91 11.27
CA LYS A 125 -0.29 -3.55 12.41
C LYS A 125 -1.14 -4.74 11.95
N ARG A 126 -1.96 -4.53 10.91
CA ARG A 126 -2.85 -5.58 10.38
C ARG A 126 -2.07 -6.79 9.87
N LEU A 127 -0.92 -6.57 9.21
CA LEU A 127 -0.05 -7.65 8.75
C LEU A 127 0.52 -8.47 9.91
N ILE A 128 0.93 -7.80 10.98
CA ILE A 128 1.47 -8.45 12.18
C ILE A 128 0.36 -9.25 12.89
N ASP A 129 -0.82 -8.65 13.09
CA ASP A 129 -1.97 -9.30 13.73
C ASP A 129 -2.45 -10.53 12.95
N ASP A 130 -2.48 -10.44 11.62
CA ASP A 130 -2.84 -11.56 10.74
C ASP A 130 -1.71 -12.60 10.59
N GLY A 131 -0.49 -12.31 11.08
CA GLY A 131 0.70 -13.13 10.85
C GLY A 131 1.07 -13.29 9.38
N LYS A 132 0.73 -12.29 8.55
CA LYS A 132 0.98 -12.28 7.10
C LYS A 132 2.11 -11.33 6.77
N THR A 133 2.77 -11.61 5.66
CA THR A 133 3.88 -10.80 5.16
C THR A 133 3.61 -10.43 3.71
N THR A 134 4.01 -9.23 3.31
CA THR A 134 3.75 -8.72 1.96
C THR A 134 4.99 -8.05 1.38
N SER A 135 4.99 -7.84 0.06
CA SER A 135 5.99 -7.01 -0.60
C SER A 135 5.62 -5.53 -0.51
N LEU A 136 6.58 -4.64 -0.76
CA LEU A 136 6.32 -3.19 -0.84
C LEU A 136 5.20 -2.83 -1.82
N ARG A 137 5.17 -3.50 -2.99
CA ARG A 137 4.08 -3.36 -3.97
C ARG A 137 2.77 -3.92 -3.44
N GLY A 138 2.82 -5.04 -2.72
CA GLY A 138 1.64 -5.63 -2.11
C GLY A 138 1.02 -4.71 -1.05
N LEU A 139 1.84 -4.06 -0.23
CA LEU A 139 1.37 -3.05 0.72
C LEU A 139 0.79 -1.83 -0.02
N PHE A 140 1.45 -1.32 -1.06
CA PHE A 140 0.92 -0.23 -1.88
C PHE A 140 -0.48 -0.54 -2.41
N TYR A 141 -0.70 -1.72 -3.01
CA TYR A 141 -2.04 -2.09 -3.50
C TYR A 141 -3.06 -2.32 -2.37
N MET A 142 -2.61 -2.79 -1.21
CA MET A 142 -3.48 -2.94 -0.04
C MET A 142 -3.98 -1.59 0.49
N LEU A 143 -3.10 -0.59 0.48
CA LEU A 143 -3.40 0.75 1.01
C LEU A 143 -4.01 1.67 -0.04
N LYS A 144 -3.84 1.39 -1.34
CA LYS A 144 -4.41 2.17 -2.45
C LYS A 144 -5.93 2.00 -2.49
N HIS A 145 -6.63 3.03 -2.03
CA HIS A 145 -8.08 3.14 -2.15
C HIS A 145 -8.47 4.59 -2.42
N THR A 146 -9.62 4.77 -3.04
CA THR A 146 -10.21 6.09 -3.23
C THR A 146 -10.81 6.55 -1.90
N ILE A 147 -10.45 7.77 -1.49
CA ILE A 147 -10.97 8.37 -0.25
C ILE A 147 -12.45 8.67 -0.46
N GLU A 148 -13.29 8.19 0.46
CA GLU A 148 -14.75 8.33 0.36
C GLU A 148 -15.15 9.82 0.25
N GLY A 149 -16.08 10.12 -0.66
CA GLY A 149 -16.51 11.49 -0.92
C GLY A 149 -15.55 12.32 -1.77
N THR A 150 -14.43 11.76 -2.24
CA THR A 150 -13.47 12.46 -3.12
C THR A 150 -13.14 11.64 -4.37
N LYS A 151 -12.43 12.26 -5.31
CA LYS A 151 -11.86 11.59 -6.49
C LYS A 151 -10.37 11.28 -6.30
N GLU A 152 -9.84 11.47 -5.10
CA GLU A 152 -8.43 11.28 -4.80
C GLU A 152 -8.18 9.90 -4.22
N ASN A 153 -7.04 9.30 -4.57
CA ASN A 153 -6.57 8.09 -3.93
C ASN A 153 -5.69 8.44 -2.73
N THR A 154 -5.59 7.50 -1.79
CA THR A 154 -4.60 7.55 -0.71
C THR A 154 -3.19 7.59 -1.26
N PHE A 155 -2.87 6.72 -2.23
CA PHE A 155 -1.59 6.69 -2.93
C PHE A 155 -1.83 6.63 -4.44
N ASP A 156 -1.15 7.51 -5.17
CA ASP A 156 -1.21 7.53 -6.63
C ASP A 156 -0.04 6.74 -7.22
N GLU A 157 1.17 6.98 -6.70
CA GLU A 157 2.42 6.36 -7.17
C GLU A 157 3.12 5.53 -6.09
N GLN A 158 3.88 4.52 -6.51
CA GLN A 158 4.65 3.65 -5.60
C GLN A 158 5.72 4.43 -4.84
N ASN A 159 6.41 5.37 -5.49
CA ASN A 159 7.50 6.14 -4.87
C ASN A 159 7.02 6.93 -3.64
N GLU A 160 5.77 7.40 -3.66
CA GLU A 160 5.15 8.05 -2.51
C GLU A 160 5.00 7.09 -1.34
N CYS A 161 4.50 5.88 -1.61
CA CYS A 161 4.32 4.84 -0.61
C CYS A 161 5.66 4.40 -0.02
N ASP A 162 6.67 4.17 -0.86
CA ASP A 162 8.01 3.76 -0.42
C ASP A 162 8.64 4.81 0.50
N THR A 163 8.52 6.10 0.17
CA THR A 163 9.03 7.18 1.03
C THR A 163 8.36 7.18 2.41
N ILE A 164 7.04 6.99 2.46
CA ILE A 164 6.29 6.94 3.73
C ILE A 164 6.62 5.68 4.55
N ILE A 165 6.88 4.55 3.90
CA ILE A 165 7.32 3.32 4.57
C ILE A 165 8.68 3.53 5.24
N GLU A 166 9.65 4.08 4.52
CA GLU A 166 10.97 4.40 5.08
C GLU A 166 10.90 5.37 6.25
N ASP A 167 10.03 6.37 6.17
CA ASP A 167 9.82 7.29 7.28
C ASP A 167 9.17 6.60 8.48
N SER A 168 8.28 5.63 8.25
CA SER A 168 7.65 4.83 9.29
C SER A 168 8.65 3.91 10.00
N GLU A 169 9.62 3.35 9.28
CA GLU A 169 10.72 2.55 9.87
C GLU A 169 11.50 3.37 10.91
N VAL A 170 11.87 4.60 10.56
CA VAL A 170 12.65 5.47 11.44
C VAL A 170 11.79 6.04 12.57
N LEU A 171 10.52 6.38 12.30
CA LEU A 171 9.57 6.85 13.30
C LEU A 171 9.30 5.79 14.38
N LEU A 172 9.10 4.53 13.97
CA LEU A 172 8.82 3.42 14.88
C LEU A 172 10.09 2.76 15.45
N GLN A 173 11.27 3.13 14.95
CA GLN A 173 12.55 2.51 15.31
C GLN A 173 12.55 0.98 15.08
N THR A 174 11.97 0.56 13.95
CA THR A 174 11.83 -0.86 13.57
C THR A 174 12.39 -1.09 12.18
N LEU A 175 12.89 -2.29 11.94
CA LEU A 175 13.34 -2.70 10.61
C LEU A 175 12.14 -3.02 9.72
N ARG A 176 12.33 -2.91 8.40
CA ARG A 176 11.28 -3.21 7.40
C ARG A 176 10.74 -4.63 7.54
N GLU A 177 11.61 -5.59 7.80
CA GLU A 177 11.27 -6.99 7.98
C GLU A 177 10.42 -7.21 9.24
N GLU A 178 10.62 -6.40 10.28
CA GLU A 178 9.83 -6.43 11.52
C GLU A 178 8.44 -5.82 11.33
N LEU A 179 8.24 -5.02 10.28
CA LEU A 179 6.94 -4.55 9.81
C LEU A 179 6.24 -5.55 8.87
N HIS A 180 6.79 -6.78 8.76
CA HIS A 180 6.29 -7.84 7.87
C HIS A 180 6.35 -7.46 6.38
N LEU A 181 7.27 -6.57 6.02
CA LEU A 181 7.54 -6.16 4.66
C LEU A 181 8.85 -6.81 4.18
N TYR A 182 8.80 -7.50 3.04
CA TYR A 182 9.98 -8.07 2.42
C TYR A 182 10.27 -7.42 1.07
N ALA A 183 11.56 -7.24 0.77
CA ALA A 183 12.02 -7.00 -0.58
C ALA A 183 11.98 -8.32 -1.39
N GLU A 184 11.79 -8.24 -2.71
CA GLU A 184 11.88 -9.41 -3.59
C GLU A 184 13.19 -10.17 -3.32
N ASN A 185 13.10 -11.43 -2.91
CA ASN A 185 14.27 -12.22 -2.54
C ASN A 185 15.02 -12.62 -3.81
N ARG A 186 16.13 -11.91 -4.12
CA ARG A 186 17.01 -12.22 -5.26
C ARG A 186 18.28 -12.98 -4.87
N GLY A 187 18.48 -13.28 -3.58
CA GLY A 187 19.66 -13.98 -3.09
C GLY A 187 19.39 -15.47 -2.89
N ALA A 188 19.94 -16.33 -3.75
CA ALA A 188 20.10 -17.75 -3.44
C ALA A 188 21.47 -17.93 -2.76
N MET A 189 21.47 -18.34 -1.49
CA MET A 189 22.67 -18.81 -0.82
C MET A 189 22.80 -20.30 -1.12
N VAL A 190 23.82 -20.68 -1.89
CA VAL A 190 24.16 -22.08 -2.15
C VAL A 190 25.48 -22.34 -1.45
N GLY A 191 25.50 -23.29 -0.52
CA GLY A 191 26.66 -23.72 0.25
C GLY A 191 26.62 -25.21 0.45
#